data_AF-A0A9X0XKV5-F1
#
_entry.id   AF-A0A9X0XKV5-F1
#
_cell.length_a   1.000
_cell.length_b   1.000
_cell.length_c   1.000
_cell.angle_alpha   90.00
_cell.angle_beta   90.00
_cell.angle_gamma   90.00
#
_symmetry.space_group_name_H-M   'P 1'
#
loop_
_entity.id
_entity.type
_entity.pdbx_description
1 polymer ?
#
loop_
_entity_poly.entity_id
_entity_poly.type
_entity_poly.pdbx_seq_one_letter_code
_entity_poly.pdbx_strand_id
1 'polypeptide(L)'
;MSHPHPELSAPAPLKKGGLRITPLGGLGEVGRNMTVFEYDGRLLVVDCGVLFPEENHPGVDLILPDFDSIRDRLDDIEALVLTHGHEDHIGATPYLLRERGDIPLVGSELTLALLGSKLREHRLKETVHHQVREGDRVSFGPFDLEFVAVNHSIPDALAVAIRTGAGLVLHTGDFKMDQLPLDGRITDLRAFARLGDEGVDLFMTDSTNAEVPGFTTSEKDIAPVLDRVFHQSDQRLIVACFASHIHRVQQVLDAAVAHKRKVAYVGRSMVRNMGVAKELGYLKVPPGVLVDAKELANLAPEKQVLISTGSQGEPMSALSRIAQRNHNFVHIEEGDTVVLASSLIPGNENAVYRVINGLARWGANVVHKGNALVHVSGHASAGELLYCYNIVKPRNVLPIHGEIRHMRANAELARATGVPADRVVMAEDGIVVDLVKGRARVAGKVDCGYVFVDGSSVGDITETSLKDRRILGEEGFISVIVVIDSVTGKVSGGPEIHARGFAESDATFDAVKPAIVDALDKLLADRVDDTHQLQQSIRRVVGRWVSNTHRRRPMIIPVVIEA
;
A
#
# COMPACT_ATOMS: atom_id res chain seq x y z
N MET A 1 -0.14 -4.26 -17.07
CA MET A 1 0.81 -3.12 -17.15
C MET A 1 1.55 -3.06 -18.50
N SER A 2 1.70 -1.87 -19.07
CA SER A 2 2.60 -1.59 -20.20
C SER A 2 4.00 -1.39 -19.63
N HIS A 3 4.97 -2.23 -19.98
CA HIS A 3 6.36 -2.01 -19.58
C HIS A 3 6.81 -0.64 -20.11
N PRO A 4 7.08 0.36 -19.26
CA PRO A 4 7.39 1.72 -19.71
C PRO A 4 8.71 1.78 -20.49
N HIS A 5 9.54 0.75 -20.35
CA HIS A 5 10.86 0.63 -20.97
C HIS A 5 10.99 -0.63 -21.84
N PRO A 6 10.33 -0.71 -23.02
CA PRO A 6 10.48 -1.83 -23.95
C PRO A 6 11.90 -1.96 -24.50
N GLU A 7 12.69 -0.89 -24.47
CA GLU A 7 14.07 -0.82 -24.93
C GLU A 7 15.07 -1.53 -23.99
N LEU A 8 14.72 -1.73 -22.72
CA LEU A 8 15.61 -2.40 -21.77
C LEU A 8 15.54 -3.93 -21.93
N SER A 9 16.70 -4.58 -21.99
CA SER A 9 16.85 -6.03 -21.94
C SER A 9 17.06 -6.53 -20.51
N ALA A 10 17.07 -7.85 -20.31
CA ALA A 10 17.60 -8.44 -19.09
C ALA A 10 19.03 -7.92 -18.81
N PRO A 11 19.39 -7.69 -17.53
CA PRO A 11 20.72 -7.21 -17.19
C PRO A 11 21.77 -8.27 -17.50
N ALA A 12 22.95 -7.84 -17.94
CA ALA A 12 24.11 -8.72 -18.06
C ALA A 12 24.55 -9.25 -16.68
N PRO A 13 25.36 -10.32 -16.61
CA PRO A 13 25.95 -10.77 -15.34
C PRO A 13 26.65 -9.61 -14.60
N LEU A 14 26.43 -9.53 -13.29
CA LEU A 14 27.02 -8.48 -12.46
C LEU A 14 28.54 -8.50 -12.56
N LYS A 15 29.13 -7.34 -12.84
CA LYS A 15 30.60 -7.22 -12.95
C LYS A 15 31.23 -7.49 -11.57
N LYS A 16 32.38 -8.16 -11.57
CA LYS A 16 33.15 -8.42 -10.33
C LYS A 16 33.38 -7.13 -9.55
N GLY A 17 33.03 -7.14 -8.26
CA GLY A 17 33.13 -5.98 -7.37
C GLY A 17 32.08 -4.90 -7.62
N GLY A 18 31.05 -5.16 -8.43
CA GLY A 18 29.86 -4.32 -8.55
C GLY A 18 28.81 -4.67 -7.50
N LEU A 19 27.97 -3.70 -7.18
CA LEU A 19 26.74 -3.87 -6.41
C LEU A 19 25.56 -3.68 -7.36
N ARG A 20 24.60 -4.60 -7.33
CA ARG A 20 23.35 -4.49 -8.09
C ARG A 20 22.21 -4.15 -7.15
N ILE A 21 21.36 -3.24 -7.58
CA ILE A 21 20.18 -2.76 -6.87
C ILE A 21 18.98 -3.04 -7.77
N THR A 22 18.03 -3.81 -7.26
CA THR A 22 16.79 -4.19 -7.95
C THR A 22 15.61 -3.84 -7.04
N PRO A 23 14.96 -2.69 -7.26
CA PRO A 23 13.69 -2.37 -6.64
C PRO A 23 12.61 -3.30 -7.18
N LEU A 24 11.87 -3.97 -6.30
CA LEU A 24 10.74 -4.86 -6.65
C LEU A 24 9.39 -4.28 -6.21
N GLY A 25 9.42 -3.07 -5.65
CA GLY A 25 8.26 -2.32 -5.17
C GLY A 25 8.68 -0.98 -4.57
N GLY A 26 7.81 0.03 -4.71
CA GLY A 26 7.99 1.36 -4.10
C GLY A 26 8.60 2.43 -5.02
N LEU A 27 8.94 2.11 -6.28
CA LEU A 27 9.40 3.09 -7.27
C LEU A 27 8.40 3.21 -8.42
N GLY A 28 7.78 4.38 -8.53
CA GLY A 28 6.69 4.64 -9.48
C GLY A 28 5.32 4.68 -8.80
N GLU A 29 5.29 4.43 -7.49
CA GLU A 29 4.11 4.30 -6.64
C GLU A 29 4.47 4.61 -5.18
N VAL A 30 3.47 4.68 -4.30
CA VAL A 30 3.64 4.86 -2.85
C VAL A 30 3.08 3.63 -2.15
N GLY A 31 3.94 2.65 -1.87
CA GLY A 31 3.56 1.38 -1.27
C GLY A 31 4.51 0.25 -1.64
N ARG A 32 4.29 -0.93 -1.04
CA ARG A 32 5.01 -2.19 -1.27
C ARG A 32 6.54 -2.11 -1.36
N ASN A 33 7.16 -1.21 -0.60
CA ASN A 33 8.60 -0.99 -0.67
C ASN A 33 9.36 -2.30 -0.47
N MET A 34 10.22 -2.61 -1.43
CA MET A 34 11.15 -3.73 -1.38
C MET A 34 12.30 -3.48 -2.34
N THR A 35 13.53 -3.41 -1.83
CA THR A 35 14.72 -3.33 -2.67
C THR A 35 15.69 -4.46 -2.37
N VAL A 36 16.15 -5.13 -3.42
CA VAL A 36 17.16 -6.18 -3.34
C VAL A 36 18.52 -5.63 -3.72
N PHE A 37 19.51 -5.87 -2.87
CA PHE A 37 20.91 -5.57 -3.09
C PHE A 37 21.67 -6.88 -3.32
N GLU A 38 22.36 -7.00 -4.45
CA GLU A 38 23.20 -8.15 -4.78
C GLU A 38 24.67 -7.75 -4.80
N TYR A 39 25.48 -8.45 -4.00
CA TYR A 39 26.93 -8.31 -3.98
C TYR A 39 27.61 -9.65 -3.70
N ASP A 40 28.62 -9.98 -4.50
CA ASP A 40 29.40 -11.24 -4.40
C ASP A 40 28.52 -12.51 -4.34
N GLY A 41 27.43 -12.51 -5.13
CA GLY A 41 26.49 -13.62 -5.21
C GLY A 41 25.49 -13.72 -4.04
N ARG A 42 25.59 -12.85 -3.03
CA ARG A 42 24.69 -12.81 -1.87
C ARG A 42 23.70 -11.66 -1.98
N LEU A 43 22.53 -11.83 -1.36
CA LEU A 43 21.42 -10.89 -1.41
C LEU A 43 21.15 -10.27 -0.03
N LEU A 44 20.84 -8.98 -0.02
CA LEU A 44 20.27 -8.27 1.12
C LEU A 44 18.96 -7.63 0.67
N VAL A 45 17.89 -7.81 1.43
CA VAL A 45 16.60 -7.17 1.13
C VAL A 45 16.39 -6.02 2.13
N VAL A 46 15.99 -4.85 1.63
CA VAL A 46 15.54 -3.73 2.45
C VAL A 46 14.06 -3.51 2.22
N ASP A 47 13.30 -3.64 3.31
CA ASP A 47 11.84 -3.62 3.39
C ASP A 47 11.13 -4.70 2.55
N CYS A 48 9.90 -5.02 2.94
CA CYS A 48 9.00 -5.96 2.26
C CYS A 48 7.56 -5.60 2.61
N GLY A 49 7.05 -4.55 1.95
CA GLY A 49 5.75 -3.94 2.22
C GLY A 49 4.58 -4.41 1.37
N VAL A 50 3.38 -3.91 1.65
CA VAL A 50 2.19 -4.04 0.77
C VAL A 50 1.79 -2.71 0.13
N LEU A 51 1.08 -2.77 -0.99
CA LEU A 51 0.31 -1.65 -1.55
C LEU A 51 -1.18 -1.93 -1.33
N PHE A 52 -1.94 -0.87 -1.01
CA PHE A 52 -3.38 -0.96 -0.88
C PHE A 52 -4.07 -0.87 -2.26
N PRO A 53 -5.13 -1.66 -2.49
CA PRO A 53 -5.84 -1.68 -3.76
C PRO A 53 -6.59 -0.37 -4.02
N GLU A 54 -6.79 -0.08 -5.30
CA GLU A 54 -7.49 1.09 -5.82
C GLU A 54 -8.87 0.67 -6.37
N GLU A 55 -9.68 1.62 -6.83
CA GLU A 55 -11.02 1.36 -7.37
C GLU A 55 -11.02 0.41 -8.58
N ASN A 56 -9.93 0.40 -9.35
CA ASN A 56 -9.74 -0.49 -10.50
C ASN A 56 -9.26 -1.91 -10.11
N HIS A 57 -9.06 -2.20 -8.82
CA HIS A 57 -8.67 -3.50 -8.26
C HIS A 57 -9.83 -4.16 -7.49
N PRO A 58 -11.01 -4.42 -8.11
CA PRO A 58 -12.19 -4.90 -7.39
C PRO A 58 -11.97 -6.27 -6.72
N GLY A 59 -12.25 -6.32 -5.42
CA GLY A 59 -12.15 -7.53 -4.60
C GLY A 59 -10.71 -7.95 -4.25
N VAL A 60 -9.70 -7.13 -4.56
CA VAL A 60 -8.34 -7.32 -4.05
C VAL A 60 -8.28 -6.78 -2.62
N ASP A 61 -7.58 -7.47 -1.73
CA ASP A 61 -7.31 -7.02 -0.35
C ASP A 61 -6.00 -6.25 -0.24
N LEU A 62 -4.93 -6.78 -0.85
CA LEU A 62 -3.56 -6.26 -0.80
C LEU A 62 -2.82 -6.56 -2.12
N ILE A 63 -1.80 -5.78 -2.42
CA ILE A 63 -0.89 -6.00 -3.55
C ILE A 63 0.54 -6.15 -3.00
N LEU A 64 1.26 -7.19 -3.43
CA LEU A 64 2.62 -7.52 -2.96
C LEU A 64 3.69 -7.15 -3.99
N PRO A 65 4.96 -7.03 -3.57
CA PRO A 65 6.11 -7.07 -4.48
C PRO A 65 6.18 -8.41 -5.21
N ASP A 66 6.76 -8.39 -6.40
CA ASP A 66 6.95 -9.60 -7.20
C ASP A 66 8.30 -10.26 -6.90
N PHE A 67 8.26 -11.42 -6.24
CA PHE A 67 9.46 -12.15 -5.84
C PHE A 67 10.05 -13.01 -6.96
N ASP A 68 9.41 -13.12 -8.12
CA ASP A 68 9.79 -14.09 -9.16
C ASP A 68 11.24 -13.94 -9.61
N SER A 69 11.74 -12.71 -9.68
CA SER A 69 13.12 -12.42 -10.09
C SER A 69 14.21 -12.90 -9.12
N ILE A 70 13.84 -13.24 -7.87
CA ILE A 70 14.76 -13.74 -6.83
C ILE A 70 14.35 -15.09 -6.26
N ARG A 71 13.27 -15.70 -6.76
CA ARG A 71 12.64 -16.90 -6.18
C ARG A 71 13.56 -18.11 -6.21
N ASP A 72 14.42 -18.22 -7.23
CA ASP A 72 15.46 -19.25 -7.35
C ASP A 72 16.71 -18.97 -6.50
N ARG A 73 16.76 -17.82 -5.81
CA ARG A 73 17.89 -17.34 -5.02
C ARG A 73 17.51 -16.94 -3.60
N LEU A 74 16.38 -17.42 -3.08
CA LEU A 74 15.98 -17.12 -1.69
C LEU A 74 17.02 -17.59 -0.66
N ASP A 75 17.76 -18.65 -0.97
CA ASP A 75 18.87 -19.16 -0.14
C ASP A 75 20.11 -18.24 -0.15
N ASP A 76 20.19 -17.32 -1.11
CA ASP A 76 21.24 -16.29 -1.16
C ASP A 76 20.95 -15.08 -0.27
N ILE A 77 19.73 -14.97 0.27
CA ILE A 77 19.33 -13.87 1.15
C ILE A 77 20.01 -14.02 2.51
N GLU A 78 20.85 -13.05 2.85
CA GLU A 78 21.54 -12.99 4.14
C GLU A 78 20.67 -12.38 5.24
N ALA A 79 19.84 -11.40 4.89
CA ALA A 79 18.93 -10.74 5.81
C ALA A 79 17.83 -9.95 5.08
N LEU A 80 16.72 -9.75 5.78
CA LEU A 80 15.70 -8.75 5.49
C LEU A 80 15.81 -7.63 6.52
N VAL A 81 16.24 -6.46 6.09
CA VAL A 81 16.35 -5.24 6.90
C VAL A 81 15.07 -4.44 6.80
N LEU A 82 14.48 -4.08 7.94
CA LEU A 82 13.23 -3.34 8.04
C LEU A 82 13.52 -1.95 8.61
N THR A 83 13.31 -0.93 7.79
CA THR A 83 13.60 0.47 8.14
C THR A 83 12.66 0.97 9.24
N HIS A 84 11.38 0.61 9.16
CA HIS A 84 10.36 0.94 10.15
C HIS A 84 9.11 0.05 10.01
N GLY A 85 8.17 0.18 10.96
CA GLY A 85 7.01 -0.71 11.10
C GLY A 85 5.73 -0.34 10.33
N HIS A 86 5.79 0.43 9.23
CA HIS A 86 4.60 0.69 8.42
C HIS A 86 4.25 -0.48 7.50
N GLU A 87 2.96 -0.61 7.15
CA GLU A 87 2.44 -1.73 6.33
C GLU A 87 3.08 -1.79 4.94
N ASP A 88 3.35 -0.64 4.34
CA ASP A 88 4.09 -0.47 3.09
C ASP A 88 5.59 -0.74 3.19
N HIS A 89 6.09 -1.16 4.36
CA HIS A 89 7.47 -1.60 4.58
C HIS A 89 7.59 -2.99 5.21
N ILE A 90 6.59 -3.46 5.97
CA ILE A 90 6.62 -4.79 6.63
C ILE A 90 5.48 -5.73 6.20
N GLY A 91 4.48 -5.23 5.49
CA GLY A 91 3.21 -5.91 5.25
C GLY A 91 3.31 -7.18 4.41
N ALA A 92 4.27 -7.25 3.48
CA ALA A 92 4.49 -8.43 2.64
C ALA A 92 5.46 -9.45 3.25
N THR A 93 6.15 -9.11 4.36
CA THR A 93 7.10 -10.00 5.03
C THR A 93 6.52 -11.41 5.34
N PRO A 94 5.27 -11.56 5.83
CA PRO A 94 4.70 -12.90 6.06
C PRO A 94 4.53 -13.75 4.79
N TYR A 95 4.49 -13.14 3.61
CA TYR A 95 4.37 -13.85 2.34
C TYR A 95 5.75 -14.34 1.89
N LEU A 96 6.78 -13.49 1.98
CA LEU A 96 8.17 -13.89 1.73
C LEU A 96 8.61 -15.04 2.66
N LEU A 97 8.28 -14.94 3.95
CA LEU A 97 8.65 -15.97 4.94
C LEU A 97 7.90 -17.30 4.77
N ARG A 98 6.82 -17.35 3.98
CA ARG A 98 6.21 -18.64 3.58
C ARG A 98 7.04 -19.37 2.55
N GLU A 99 7.79 -18.64 1.73
CA GLU A 99 8.71 -19.22 0.75
C GLU A 99 10.04 -19.59 1.39
N ARG A 100 10.54 -18.76 2.33
CA ARG A 100 11.71 -19.07 3.15
C ARG A 100 11.60 -18.50 4.56
N GLY A 101 11.33 -19.37 5.54
CA GLY A 101 10.98 -18.97 6.91
C GLY A 101 12.13 -18.61 7.84
N ASP A 102 13.37 -18.95 7.49
CA ASP A 102 14.57 -18.75 8.31
C ASP A 102 15.36 -17.47 7.99
N ILE A 103 14.83 -16.61 7.10
CA ILE A 103 15.47 -15.34 6.76
C ILE A 103 15.65 -14.49 8.05
N PRO A 104 16.88 -14.05 8.36
CA PRO A 104 17.14 -13.12 9.46
C PRO A 104 16.37 -11.80 9.28
N LEU A 105 15.48 -11.49 10.21
CA LEU A 105 14.72 -10.23 10.25
C LEU A 105 15.45 -9.21 11.11
N VAL A 106 15.92 -8.12 10.49
CA VAL A 106 16.74 -7.10 11.15
C VAL A 106 15.94 -5.80 11.25
N GLY A 107 15.79 -5.23 12.45
CA GLY A 107 15.05 -3.99 12.61
C GLY A 107 15.04 -3.48 14.04
N SER A 108 14.46 -2.30 14.23
CA SER A 108 14.27 -1.73 15.57
C SER A 108 13.30 -2.53 16.42
N GLU A 109 13.33 -2.31 17.74
CA GLU A 109 12.51 -3.04 18.71
C GLU A 109 11.02 -2.94 18.37
N LEU A 110 10.53 -1.71 18.16
CA LEU A 110 9.14 -1.49 17.80
C LEU A 110 8.80 -2.16 16.45
N THR A 111 9.67 -2.02 15.44
CA THR A 111 9.45 -2.59 14.10
C THR A 111 9.30 -4.11 14.17
N LEU A 112 10.20 -4.79 14.87
CA LEU A 112 10.16 -6.25 15.03
C LEU A 112 8.98 -6.70 15.90
N ALA A 113 8.55 -5.91 16.88
CA ALA A 113 7.40 -6.24 17.71
C ALA A 113 6.06 -6.10 16.96
N LEU A 114 5.93 -5.07 16.11
CA LEU A 114 4.79 -4.89 15.21
C LEU A 114 4.73 -6.01 14.18
N LEU A 115 5.87 -6.32 13.56
CA LEU A 115 5.98 -7.46 12.63
C LEU A 115 5.67 -8.78 13.34
N GLY A 116 6.24 -9.05 14.52
CA GLY A 116 6.00 -10.28 15.27
C GLY A 116 4.52 -10.51 15.60
N SER A 117 3.76 -9.43 15.79
CA SER A 117 2.31 -9.51 15.94
C SER A 117 1.60 -9.94 14.65
N LYS A 118 2.04 -9.44 13.50
CA LYS A 118 1.56 -9.85 12.17
C LYS A 118 1.95 -11.28 11.83
N LEU A 119 3.19 -11.69 12.10
CA LEU A 119 3.69 -13.05 11.86
C LEU A 119 2.86 -14.10 12.60
N ARG A 120 2.47 -13.80 13.86
CA ARG A 120 1.56 -14.67 14.64
C ARG A 120 0.19 -14.85 13.98
N GLU A 121 -0.37 -13.82 13.36
CA GLU A 121 -1.64 -13.91 12.62
C GLU A 121 -1.51 -14.81 11.39
N HIS A 122 -0.35 -14.80 10.75
CA HIS A 122 0.01 -15.67 9.63
C HIS A 122 0.50 -17.06 10.06
N ARG A 123 0.48 -17.36 11.37
CA ARG A 123 0.94 -18.63 11.98
C ARG A 123 2.44 -18.92 11.77
N LEU A 124 3.23 -17.87 11.54
CA LEU A 124 4.69 -17.94 11.48
C LEU A 124 5.24 -17.61 12.88
N LYS A 125 5.69 -18.65 13.60
CA LYS A 125 6.13 -18.53 15.01
C LYS A 125 7.64 -18.65 15.19
N GLU A 126 8.30 -19.41 14.33
CA GLU A 126 9.74 -19.68 14.39
C GLU A 126 10.45 -18.77 13.38
N THR A 127 10.64 -17.50 13.74
CA THR A 127 11.34 -16.50 12.90
C THR A 127 12.56 -15.95 13.64
N VAL A 128 13.63 -15.69 12.90
CA VAL A 128 14.90 -15.20 13.46
C VAL A 128 14.86 -13.68 13.52
N HIS A 129 14.84 -13.10 14.72
CA HIS A 129 14.80 -11.65 14.91
C HIS A 129 16.16 -11.12 15.40
N HIS A 130 16.68 -10.11 14.72
CA HIS A 130 17.90 -9.38 15.07
C HIS A 130 17.55 -7.92 15.36
N GLN A 131 17.35 -7.62 16.64
CA GLN A 131 17.07 -6.25 17.08
C GLN A 131 18.32 -5.38 16.94
N VAL A 132 18.15 -4.21 16.35
CA VAL A 132 19.18 -3.16 16.20
C VAL A 132 18.64 -1.82 16.66
N ARG A 133 19.55 -0.89 16.98
CA ARG A 133 19.23 0.52 17.29
C ARG A 133 20.17 1.45 16.52
N GLU A 134 19.89 2.76 16.56
CA GLU A 134 20.81 3.74 15.99
C GLU A 134 22.23 3.61 16.57
N GLY A 135 23.23 3.76 15.70
CA GLY A 135 24.65 3.61 16.03
C GLY A 135 25.15 2.16 16.04
N ASP A 136 24.27 1.16 16.03
CA ASP A 136 24.71 -0.23 15.90
C ASP A 136 25.27 -0.49 14.51
N ARG A 137 26.29 -1.38 14.46
CA ARG A 137 26.89 -1.88 13.23
C ARG A 137 26.93 -3.40 13.25
N VAL A 138 26.44 -4.04 12.20
CA VAL A 138 26.32 -5.51 12.10
C VAL A 138 26.52 -5.93 10.66
N SER A 139 27.14 -7.10 10.46
CA SER A 139 27.36 -7.65 9.12
C SER A 139 26.51 -8.87 8.87
N PHE A 140 25.96 -8.95 7.65
CA PHE A 140 25.24 -10.11 7.13
C PHE A 140 25.88 -10.49 5.81
N GLY A 141 26.56 -11.63 5.77
CA GLY A 141 27.40 -11.99 4.62
C GLY A 141 28.41 -10.88 4.28
N PRO A 142 28.45 -10.40 3.02
CA PRO A 142 29.36 -9.35 2.60
C PRO A 142 28.82 -7.92 2.84
N PHE A 143 27.64 -7.77 3.45
CA PHE A 143 27.00 -6.49 3.72
C PHE A 143 27.29 -6.04 5.14
N ASP A 144 27.97 -4.90 5.29
CA ASP A 144 28.23 -4.27 6.57
C ASP A 144 27.29 -3.08 6.78
N LEU A 145 26.40 -3.22 7.75
CA LEU A 145 25.26 -2.33 7.96
C LEU A 145 25.52 -1.42 9.16
N GLU A 146 25.23 -0.14 9.03
CA GLU A 146 25.16 0.80 10.14
C GLU A 146 23.78 1.48 10.15
N PHE A 147 23.15 1.54 11.32
CA PHE A 147 21.80 2.08 11.48
C PHE A 147 21.82 3.50 12.03
N VAL A 148 20.98 4.38 11.47
CA VAL A 148 20.95 5.80 11.84
C VAL A 148 19.53 6.24 12.16
N ALA A 149 19.34 6.96 13.26
CA ALA A 149 18.04 7.46 13.67
C ALA A 149 17.47 8.46 12.66
N VAL A 150 16.22 8.25 12.27
CA VAL A 150 15.42 9.20 11.50
C VAL A 150 14.07 9.44 12.16
N ASN A 151 13.53 10.64 12.01
CA ASN A 151 12.16 10.96 12.37
C ASN A 151 11.21 10.48 11.28
N HIS A 152 10.08 9.92 11.68
CA HIS A 152 8.98 9.63 10.78
C HIS A 152 7.64 9.76 11.53
N SER A 153 6.52 9.31 10.96
CA SER A 153 5.22 9.26 11.66
C SER A 153 5.06 8.05 12.59
N ILE A 154 6.06 7.16 12.63
CA ILE A 154 6.20 6.06 13.58
C ILE A 154 7.50 6.24 14.37
N PRO A 155 7.54 5.87 15.68
CA PRO A 155 8.79 5.81 16.42
C PRO A 155 9.76 4.79 15.81
N ASP A 156 11.03 4.86 16.24
CA ASP A 156 12.02 3.82 15.95
C ASP A 156 12.34 3.57 14.47
N ALA A 157 12.03 4.54 13.60
CA ALA A 157 12.47 4.52 12.22
C ALA A 157 14.00 4.67 12.12
N LEU A 158 14.59 3.93 11.16
CA LEU A 158 16.02 3.87 10.91
C LEU A 158 16.33 4.03 9.42
N ALA A 159 17.28 4.89 9.11
CA ALA A 159 18.05 4.81 7.87
C ALA A 159 19.12 3.73 8.00
N VAL A 160 19.53 3.13 6.86
CA VAL A 160 20.58 2.11 6.82
C VAL A 160 21.69 2.52 5.85
N ALA A 161 22.91 2.52 6.36
CA ALA A 161 24.13 2.67 5.58
C ALA A 161 24.70 1.28 5.27
N ILE A 162 24.70 0.91 4.00
CA ILE A 162 25.07 -0.42 3.50
C ILE A 162 26.45 -0.34 2.84
N ARG A 163 27.45 -0.94 3.48
CA ARG A 163 28.83 -0.99 2.98
C ARG A 163 29.10 -2.34 2.35
N THR A 164 29.70 -2.30 1.17
CA THR A 164 30.25 -3.46 0.47
C THR A 164 31.60 -3.08 -0.14
N GLY A 165 32.32 -4.03 -0.75
CA GLY A 165 33.50 -3.68 -1.52
C GLY A 165 33.23 -2.88 -2.80
N ALA A 166 31.97 -2.69 -3.21
CA ALA A 166 31.59 -1.85 -4.34
C ALA A 166 31.45 -0.36 -3.97
N GLY A 167 31.19 -0.05 -2.70
CA GLY A 167 30.92 1.30 -2.21
C GLY A 167 29.94 1.36 -1.05
N LEU A 168 29.58 2.58 -0.66
CA LEU A 168 28.62 2.90 0.40
C LEU A 168 27.27 3.37 -0.18
N VAL A 169 26.20 2.66 0.16
CA VAL A 169 24.81 3.10 -0.08
C VAL A 169 24.24 3.68 1.20
N LEU A 170 23.60 4.84 1.15
CA LEU A 170 22.78 5.35 2.24
C LEU A 170 21.31 5.31 1.81
N HIS A 171 20.53 4.43 2.44
CA HIS A 171 19.10 4.30 2.24
C HIS A 171 18.38 4.96 3.41
N THR A 172 17.63 6.03 3.15
CA THR A 172 17.01 6.83 4.23
C THR A 172 15.89 6.09 4.95
N GLY A 173 15.29 5.09 4.30
CA GLY A 173 13.93 4.70 4.64
C GLY A 173 13.00 5.90 4.45
N ASP A 174 11.88 5.91 5.16
CA ASP A 174 10.99 7.06 5.18
C ASP A 174 11.37 8.00 6.31
N PHE A 175 11.43 9.29 6.01
CA PHE A 175 11.88 10.24 7.02
C PHE A 175 11.38 11.66 6.81
N LYS A 176 11.37 12.43 7.91
CA LYS A 176 11.30 13.90 7.98
C LYS A 176 12.42 14.43 8.88
N MET A 177 12.47 15.74 9.12
CA MET A 177 13.45 16.36 10.02
C MET A 177 12.77 17.24 11.06
N ASP A 178 11.89 16.64 11.87
CA ASP A 178 11.25 17.31 12.99
C ASP A 178 12.29 17.69 14.05
N GLN A 179 12.43 18.99 14.33
CA GLN A 179 13.40 19.50 15.31
C GLN A 179 12.86 19.48 16.74
N LEU A 180 11.57 19.21 16.92
CA LEU A 180 10.89 19.17 18.21
C LEU A 180 10.01 17.91 18.34
N PRO A 181 10.55 16.70 18.07
CA PRO A 181 9.78 15.47 18.10
C PRO A 181 9.33 15.15 19.52
N LEU A 182 8.17 14.50 19.65
CA LEU A 182 7.53 14.25 20.94
C LEU A 182 8.31 13.27 21.85
N ASP A 183 9.08 12.37 21.24
CA ASP A 183 9.97 11.41 21.92
C ASP A 183 11.39 11.95 22.16
N GLY A 184 11.69 13.17 21.67
CA GLY A 184 13.02 13.78 21.75
C GLY A 184 14.09 13.13 20.86
N ARG A 185 13.75 12.12 20.05
CA ARG A 185 14.66 11.43 19.13
C ARG A 185 14.64 12.18 17.80
N ILE A 186 15.71 12.88 17.42
CA ILE A 186 15.79 13.63 16.16
C ILE A 186 16.39 12.77 15.03
N THR A 187 16.14 13.16 13.78
CA THR A 187 16.94 12.70 12.63
C THR A 187 18.40 13.07 12.84
N ASP A 188 19.29 12.07 12.86
CA ASP A 188 20.71 12.29 13.17
C ASP A 188 21.49 12.81 11.95
N LEU A 189 21.36 14.11 11.73
CA LEU A 189 22.11 14.81 10.68
C LEU A 189 23.63 14.80 10.90
N ARG A 190 24.10 14.51 12.12
CA ARG A 190 25.54 14.40 12.41
C ARG A 190 26.07 13.08 11.84
N ALA A 191 25.32 12.00 12.01
CA ALA A 191 25.61 10.73 11.35
C ALA A 191 25.53 10.86 9.82
N PHE A 192 24.53 11.57 9.27
CA PHE A 192 24.47 11.83 7.83
C PHE A 192 25.69 12.61 7.33
N ALA A 193 26.15 13.62 8.08
CA ALA A 193 27.36 14.37 7.74
C ALA A 193 28.61 13.48 7.77
N ARG A 194 28.78 12.66 8.82
CA ARG A 194 29.89 11.71 8.93
C ARG A 194 29.89 10.71 7.76
N LEU A 195 28.73 10.18 7.39
CA LEU A 195 28.60 9.27 6.24
C LEU A 195 28.90 10.00 4.92
N GLY A 196 28.49 11.26 4.80
CA GLY A 196 28.86 12.13 3.68
C GLY A 196 30.38 12.32 3.56
N ASP A 197 31.06 12.57 4.69
CA ASP A 197 32.53 12.69 4.76
C ASP A 197 33.25 11.37 4.46
N GLU A 198 32.68 10.22 4.86
CA GLU A 198 33.16 8.89 4.48
C GLU A 198 33.04 8.65 2.96
N GLY A 199 32.00 9.23 2.35
CA GLY A 199 31.76 9.23 0.92
C GLY A 199 30.62 8.29 0.52
N VAL A 200 29.40 8.83 0.44
CA VAL A 200 28.22 8.09 -0.05
C VAL A 200 28.29 7.93 -1.57
N ASP A 201 28.44 6.69 -2.04
CA ASP A 201 28.46 6.36 -3.46
C ASP A 201 27.07 6.40 -4.10
N LEU A 202 26.04 5.94 -3.39
CA LEU A 202 24.64 6.00 -3.83
C LEU A 202 23.75 6.44 -2.66
N PHE A 203 23.03 7.54 -2.86
CA PHE A 203 22.01 8.01 -1.93
C PHE A 203 20.62 7.62 -2.43
N MET A 204 19.94 6.80 -1.66
CA MET A 204 18.57 6.35 -1.89
C MET A 204 17.66 7.05 -0.88
N THR A 205 16.90 8.04 -1.36
CA THR A 205 16.14 8.96 -0.49
C THR A 205 14.66 8.99 -0.82
N ASP A 206 13.83 9.03 0.23
CA ASP A 206 12.38 9.22 0.17
C ASP A 206 12.02 10.45 -0.69
N SER A 207 11.06 10.27 -1.59
CA SER A 207 10.61 11.27 -2.56
C SER A 207 9.20 11.79 -2.29
N THR A 208 8.46 11.20 -1.34
CA THR A 208 7.00 11.36 -1.18
C THR A 208 6.55 12.82 -1.18
N ASN A 209 7.28 13.69 -0.47
CA ASN A 209 6.98 15.12 -0.37
C ASN A 209 7.95 16.02 -1.15
N ALA A 210 8.67 15.50 -2.14
CA ALA A 210 9.65 16.29 -2.90
C ALA A 210 9.04 17.44 -3.71
N GLU A 211 7.73 17.41 -3.99
CA GLU A 211 7.00 18.51 -4.62
C GLU A 211 6.47 19.55 -3.62
N VAL A 212 6.52 19.25 -2.31
CA VAL A 212 6.01 20.12 -1.26
C VAL A 212 7.11 21.11 -0.86
N PRO A 213 6.92 22.41 -1.09
CA PRO A 213 7.95 23.40 -0.78
C PRO A 213 8.09 23.62 0.73
N GLY A 214 9.26 24.11 1.15
CA GLY A 214 9.51 24.48 2.54
C GLY A 214 9.80 23.28 3.44
N PHE A 215 9.34 23.35 4.69
CA PHE A 215 9.65 22.38 5.74
C PHE A 215 8.35 21.77 6.27
N THR A 216 8.39 20.46 6.55
CA THR A 216 7.29 19.78 7.22
C THR A 216 7.09 20.36 8.64
N THR A 217 5.84 20.64 8.99
CA THR A 217 5.47 21.17 10.30
C THR A 217 5.74 20.15 11.42
N SER A 218 6.08 20.63 12.62
CA SER A 218 6.39 19.76 13.76
C SER A 218 5.14 19.04 14.30
N GLU A 219 5.30 17.81 14.78
CA GLU A 219 4.24 17.04 15.42
C GLU A 219 3.67 17.75 16.67
N LYS A 220 4.50 18.55 17.34
CA LYS A 220 4.11 19.33 18.53
C LYS A 220 2.98 20.33 18.23
N ASP A 221 2.92 20.86 17.01
CA ASP A 221 1.93 21.87 16.61
C ASP A 221 0.52 21.30 16.43
N ILE A 222 0.39 19.97 16.45
CA ILE A 222 -0.91 19.27 16.41
C ILE A 222 -1.64 19.32 17.76
N ALA A 223 -0.90 19.32 18.88
CA ALA A 223 -1.51 19.25 20.21
C ALA A 223 -2.49 20.40 20.51
N PRO A 224 -2.19 21.68 20.21
CA PRO A 224 -3.14 22.79 20.39
C PRO A 224 -4.40 22.67 19.51
N VAL A 225 -4.29 22.02 18.34
CA VAL A 225 -5.44 21.84 17.44
C VAL A 225 -6.34 20.74 17.98
N LEU A 226 -5.78 19.60 18.41
CA LEU A 226 -6.54 18.54 19.08
C LEU A 226 -7.22 19.07 20.35
N ASP A 227 -6.51 19.84 21.18
CA ASP A 227 -7.09 20.44 22.39
C ASP A 227 -8.32 21.32 22.07
N ARG A 228 -8.22 22.16 21.03
CA ARG A 228 -9.35 22.98 20.58
C ARG A 228 -10.53 22.13 20.10
N VAL A 229 -10.28 21.09 19.31
CA VAL A 229 -11.33 20.17 18.85
C VAL A 229 -12.01 19.50 20.05
N PHE A 230 -11.23 19.04 21.03
CA PHE A 230 -11.75 18.43 22.26
C PHE A 230 -12.60 19.40 23.08
N HIS A 231 -12.18 20.66 23.16
CA HIS A 231 -12.90 21.72 23.87
C HIS A 231 -14.24 22.06 23.20
N GLN A 232 -14.28 22.09 21.86
CA GLN A 232 -15.45 22.52 21.08
C GLN A 232 -16.48 21.41 20.83
N SER A 233 -16.13 20.15 21.11
CA SER A 233 -17.01 19.02 20.80
C SER A 233 -18.00 18.77 21.93
N ASP A 234 -19.28 19.04 21.73
CA ASP A 234 -20.32 18.78 22.76
C ASP A 234 -20.87 17.34 22.73
N GLN A 235 -20.39 16.51 21.78
CA GLN A 235 -20.78 15.11 21.59
C GLN A 235 -19.54 14.20 21.61
N ARG A 236 -19.72 12.94 21.16
CA ARG A 236 -18.62 11.96 21.06
C ARG A 236 -17.61 12.39 20.01
N LEU A 237 -16.34 12.07 20.31
CA LEU A 237 -15.21 12.28 19.42
C LEU A 237 -14.74 10.95 18.82
N ILE A 238 -14.46 10.95 17.53
CA ILE A 238 -13.85 9.82 16.82
C ILE A 238 -12.58 10.32 16.14
N VAL A 239 -11.41 9.90 16.61
CA VAL A 239 -10.13 10.24 16.01
C VAL A 239 -9.62 9.06 15.19
N ALA A 240 -9.58 9.22 13.88
CA ALA A 240 -9.07 8.19 12.97
C ALA A 240 -7.62 8.47 12.59
N CYS A 241 -6.74 7.49 12.77
CA CYS A 241 -5.32 7.57 12.41
C CYS A 241 -4.75 6.18 12.10
N PHE A 242 -3.52 6.14 11.60
CA PHE A 242 -2.81 4.87 11.39
C PHE A 242 -2.57 4.16 12.73
N ALA A 243 -2.75 2.83 12.75
CA ALA A 243 -2.50 2.01 13.93
C ALA A 243 -1.01 1.94 14.32
N SER A 244 -0.11 2.46 13.49
CA SER A 244 1.32 2.63 13.76
C SER A 244 1.65 3.99 14.39
N HIS A 245 0.76 4.99 14.33
CA HIS A 245 1.08 6.37 14.70
C HIS A 245 0.96 6.59 16.23
N ILE A 246 1.86 5.97 16.99
CA ILE A 246 1.84 5.94 18.47
C ILE A 246 1.86 7.35 19.06
N HIS A 247 2.66 8.26 18.49
CA HIS A 247 2.71 9.67 18.89
C HIS A 247 1.35 10.36 18.80
N ARG A 248 0.58 10.12 17.75
CA ARG A 248 -0.77 10.67 17.61
C ARG A 248 -1.70 10.09 18.67
N VAL A 249 -1.64 8.79 18.92
CA VAL A 249 -2.46 8.15 19.95
C VAL A 249 -2.14 8.71 21.34
N GLN A 250 -0.86 8.94 21.66
CA GLN A 250 -0.45 9.60 22.90
C GLN A 250 -1.10 10.98 23.05
N GLN A 251 -1.00 11.83 22.02
CA GLN A 251 -1.61 13.17 22.03
C GLN A 251 -3.12 13.11 22.27
N VAL A 252 -3.81 12.14 21.68
CA VAL A 252 -5.26 11.95 21.88
C VAL A 252 -5.58 11.47 23.30
N LEU A 253 -4.77 10.58 23.88
CA LEU A 253 -4.92 10.16 25.28
C LEU A 253 -4.72 11.34 26.24
N ASP A 254 -3.69 12.15 26.01
CA ASP A 254 -3.37 13.31 26.84
C ASP A 254 -4.50 14.36 26.78
N ALA A 255 -5.02 14.64 25.58
CA ALA A 255 -6.18 15.51 25.39
C ALA A 255 -7.43 14.94 26.08
N ALA A 256 -7.67 13.62 25.99
CA ALA A 256 -8.80 13.00 26.67
C ALA A 256 -8.72 13.15 28.19
N VAL A 257 -7.52 13.02 28.79
CA VAL A 257 -7.31 13.27 30.22
C VAL A 257 -7.61 14.72 30.57
N ALA A 258 -7.07 15.68 29.81
CA ALA A 258 -7.26 17.12 30.05
C ALA A 258 -8.75 17.52 30.04
N HIS A 259 -9.53 16.93 29.12
CA HIS A 259 -10.96 17.19 28.94
C HIS A 259 -11.88 16.22 29.71
N LYS A 260 -11.31 15.37 30.59
CA LYS A 260 -12.03 14.41 31.42
C LYS A 260 -12.95 13.48 30.61
N ARG A 261 -12.46 13.01 29.47
CA ARG A 261 -13.11 12.01 28.61
C ARG A 261 -12.44 10.64 28.80
N LYS A 262 -13.15 9.59 28.38
CA LYS A 262 -12.67 8.21 28.36
C LYS A 262 -12.44 7.79 26.91
N VAL A 263 -11.48 6.89 26.71
CA VAL A 263 -11.02 6.45 25.39
C VAL A 263 -11.29 4.97 25.21
N ALA A 264 -11.70 4.56 24.01
CA ALA A 264 -11.64 3.17 23.58
C ALA A 264 -11.03 3.06 22.17
N TYR A 265 -10.30 1.97 21.94
CA TYR A 265 -9.73 1.65 20.62
C TYR A 265 -10.75 0.91 19.75
N VAL A 266 -10.80 1.27 18.47
CA VAL A 266 -11.68 0.67 17.47
C VAL A 266 -10.85 0.13 16.30
N GLY A 267 -10.87 -1.19 16.15
CA GLY A 267 -10.13 -1.92 15.12
C GLY A 267 -9.04 -2.81 15.71
N ARG A 268 -8.91 -4.03 15.16
CA ARG A 268 -7.99 -5.07 15.66
C ARG A 268 -6.54 -4.58 15.69
N SER A 269 -6.08 -3.96 14.60
CA SER A 269 -4.70 -3.45 14.52
C SER A 269 -4.44 -2.33 15.53
N MET A 270 -5.41 -1.45 15.79
CA MET A 270 -5.26 -0.37 16.78
C MET A 270 -5.10 -0.94 18.19
N VAL A 271 -5.99 -1.87 18.59
CA VAL A 271 -5.93 -2.53 19.91
C VAL A 271 -4.58 -3.24 20.10
N ARG A 272 -4.17 -4.02 19.10
CA ARG A 272 -2.96 -4.85 19.15
C ARG A 272 -1.70 -4.00 19.18
N ASN A 273 -1.54 -3.07 18.24
CA ASN A 273 -0.33 -2.26 18.12
C ASN A 273 -0.16 -1.33 19.34
N MET A 274 -1.25 -0.75 19.86
CA MET A 274 -1.18 0.07 21.07
C MET A 274 -0.90 -0.76 22.32
N GLY A 275 -1.33 -2.02 22.38
CA GLY A 275 -0.94 -2.97 23.41
C GLY A 275 0.58 -3.18 23.44
N VAL A 276 1.15 -3.52 22.27
CA VAL A 276 2.60 -3.68 22.10
C VAL A 276 3.36 -2.40 22.46
N ALA A 277 2.93 -1.25 21.93
CA ALA A 277 3.55 0.04 22.21
C ALA A 277 3.54 0.40 23.71
N LYS A 278 2.47 0.03 24.42
CA LYS A 278 2.36 0.22 25.88
C LYS A 278 3.31 -0.70 26.65
N GLU A 279 3.38 -1.98 26.28
CA GLU A 279 4.25 -2.97 26.91
C GLU A 279 5.74 -2.59 26.79
N LEU A 280 6.12 -2.07 25.63
CA LEU A 280 7.49 -1.62 25.34
C LEU A 280 7.80 -0.19 25.81
N GLY A 281 6.80 0.55 26.31
CA GLY A 281 6.98 1.89 26.87
C GLY A 281 6.95 3.05 25.87
N TYR A 282 6.68 2.81 24.57
CA TYR A 282 6.44 3.88 23.58
C TYR A 282 5.12 4.61 23.79
N LEU A 283 4.13 3.95 24.40
CA LEU A 283 2.83 4.54 24.71
C LEU A 283 2.59 4.57 26.23
N LYS A 284 2.38 5.76 26.77
CA LYS A 284 1.99 5.95 28.17
C LYS A 284 0.49 6.13 28.22
N VAL A 285 -0.21 5.16 28.83
CA VAL A 285 -1.66 5.22 29.02
C VAL A 285 -1.96 5.63 30.47
N PRO A 286 -2.43 6.87 30.72
CA PRO A 286 -2.79 7.33 32.05
C PRO A 286 -3.83 6.42 32.72
N PRO A 287 -3.76 6.20 34.05
CA PRO A 287 -4.71 5.34 34.76
C PRO A 287 -6.17 5.79 34.56
N GLY A 288 -7.03 4.84 34.20
CA GLY A 288 -8.46 5.05 34.07
C GLY A 288 -8.91 5.86 32.85
N VAL A 289 -8.03 6.28 31.93
CA VAL A 289 -8.49 6.95 30.69
C VAL A 289 -9.03 5.94 29.67
N LEU A 290 -8.36 4.80 29.52
CA LEU A 290 -8.71 3.76 28.57
C LEU A 290 -9.70 2.78 29.19
N VAL A 291 -10.83 2.57 28.52
CA VAL A 291 -11.90 1.63 28.90
C VAL A 291 -12.22 0.71 27.72
N ASP A 292 -12.98 -0.36 27.95
CA ASP A 292 -13.47 -1.18 26.85
C ASP A 292 -14.59 -0.47 26.08
N ALA A 293 -14.84 -0.89 24.85
CA ALA A 293 -15.84 -0.24 23.99
C ALA A 293 -17.27 -0.33 24.57
N LYS A 294 -17.56 -1.38 25.35
CA LYS A 294 -18.88 -1.57 25.97
C LYS A 294 -19.10 -0.65 27.16
N GLU A 295 -18.10 -0.48 28.03
CA GLU A 295 -18.11 0.50 29.11
C GLU A 295 -18.22 1.92 28.55
N LEU A 296 -17.45 2.23 27.49
CA LEU A 296 -17.51 3.54 26.85
C LEU A 296 -18.92 3.88 26.36
N ALA A 297 -19.61 2.91 25.75
CA ALA A 297 -20.96 3.09 25.24
C ALA A 297 -22.01 3.42 26.32
N ASN A 298 -21.72 3.12 27.60
CA ASN A 298 -22.62 3.45 28.72
C ASN A 298 -22.38 4.86 29.30
N LEU A 299 -21.35 5.57 28.84
CA LEU A 299 -21.07 6.94 29.28
C LEU A 299 -21.88 7.95 28.47
N ALA A 300 -22.03 9.17 29.00
CA ALA A 300 -22.61 10.27 28.24
C ALA A 300 -21.76 10.60 26.99
N PRO A 301 -22.35 10.92 25.83
CA PRO A 301 -21.61 11.09 24.56
C PRO A 301 -20.40 12.03 24.64
N GLU A 302 -20.54 13.16 25.34
CA GLU A 302 -19.49 14.16 25.55
C GLU A 302 -18.29 13.64 26.38
N LYS A 303 -18.44 12.47 27.00
CA LYS A 303 -17.37 11.77 27.72
C LYS A 303 -16.68 10.69 26.89
N GLN A 304 -17.12 10.46 25.65
CA GLN A 304 -16.62 9.38 24.81
C GLN A 304 -15.61 9.88 23.77
N VAL A 305 -14.48 9.16 23.66
CA VAL A 305 -13.49 9.30 22.58
C VAL A 305 -13.19 7.91 22.02
N LEU A 306 -13.33 7.77 20.71
CA LEU A 306 -12.97 6.56 19.98
C LEU A 306 -11.72 6.83 19.15
N ILE A 307 -10.70 5.98 19.27
CA ILE A 307 -9.53 6.03 18.38
C ILE A 307 -9.65 4.89 17.39
N SER A 308 -9.80 5.22 16.11
CA SER A 308 -10.20 4.28 15.06
C SER A 308 -9.12 4.10 13.98
N THR A 309 -9.05 2.90 13.43
CA THR A 309 -8.45 2.67 12.09
C THR A 309 -9.36 3.21 10.97
N GLY A 310 -8.83 3.31 9.75
CA GLY A 310 -9.62 3.64 8.56
C GLY A 310 -9.46 5.06 8.05
N SER A 311 -8.34 5.71 8.36
CA SER A 311 -8.12 7.10 7.98
C SER A 311 -7.78 7.28 6.50
N GLN A 312 -7.51 6.19 5.76
CA GLN A 312 -7.33 6.18 4.30
C GLN A 312 -8.58 5.74 3.54
N GLY A 313 -9.71 5.55 4.22
CA GLY A 313 -10.96 5.13 3.57
C GLY A 313 -10.98 3.67 3.15
N GLU A 314 -10.10 2.83 3.72
CA GLU A 314 -10.02 1.41 3.41
C GLU A 314 -11.39 0.76 3.66
N PRO A 315 -11.99 0.03 2.69
CA PRO A 315 -13.40 -0.36 2.76
C PRO A 315 -13.77 -1.17 4.01
N MET A 316 -12.86 -2.06 4.44
CA MET A 316 -13.04 -2.94 5.60
C MET A 316 -12.47 -2.37 6.90
N SER A 317 -12.07 -1.10 6.93
CA SER A 317 -11.63 -0.45 8.16
C SER A 317 -12.80 -0.13 9.10
N ALA A 318 -12.47 0.21 10.34
CA ALA A 318 -13.46 0.61 11.33
C ALA A 318 -14.22 1.87 10.90
N LEU A 319 -13.51 2.94 10.51
CA LEU A 319 -14.14 4.21 10.16
C LEU A 319 -15.04 4.11 8.93
N SER A 320 -14.62 3.38 7.88
CA SER A 320 -15.44 3.18 6.68
C SER A 320 -16.76 2.46 7.00
N ARG A 321 -16.71 1.42 7.84
CA ARG A 321 -17.94 0.75 8.33
C ARG A 321 -18.81 1.66 9.19
N ILE A 322 -18.21 2.53 10.01
CA ILE A 322 -18.96 3.53 10.81
C ILE A 322 -19.69 4.52 9.89
N ALA A 323 -19.00 5.07 8.89
CA ALA A 323 -19.58 5.99 7.91
C ALA A 323 -20.74 5.37 7.10
N GLN A 324 -20.67 4.06 6.85
CA GLN A 324 -21.72 3.29 6.17
C GLN A 324 -22.79 2.73 7.13
N ARG A 325 -22.69 3.00 8.44
CA ARG A 325 -23.54 2.41 9.51
C ARG A 325 -23.57 0.87 9.53
N ASN A 326 -22.52 0.24 9.01
CA ASN A 326 -22.34 -1.22 8.99
C ASN A 326 -21.31 -1.70 10.02
N HIS A 327 -21.07 -0.92 11.08
CA HIS A 327 -20.17 -1.30 12.15
C HIS A 327 -20.96 -1.90 13.32
N ASN A 328 -20.51 -3.04 13.83
CA ASN A 328 -21.27 -3.86 14.79
C ASN A 328 -21.62 -3.17 16.12
N PHE A 329 -20.90 -2.12 16.50
CA PHE A 329 -21.07 -1.49 17.83
C PHE A 329 -20.95 0.04 17.85
N VAL A 330 -20.61 0.69 16.73
CA VAL A 330 -20.46 2.16 16.68
C VAL A 330 -21.33 2.67 15.54
N HIS A 331 -22.31 3.49 15.88
CA HIS A 331 -23.19 4.16 14.92
C HIS A 331 -23.02 5.65 15.07
N ILE A 332 -22.75 6.34 13.96
CA ILE A 332 -22.58 7.79 13.95
C ILE A 332 -23.91 8.50 14.23
N GLU A 333 -23.87 9.47 15.12
CA GLU A 333 -25.00 10.30 15.55
C GLU A 333 -24.80 11.76 15.14
N GLU A 334 -25.88 12.52 15.09
CA GLU A 334 -25.83 13.94 14.74
C GLU A 334 -25.05 14.73 15.80
N GLY A 335 -24.13 15.58 15.37
CA GLY A 335 -23.26 16.36 16.26
C GLY A 335 -21.96 15.66 16.67
N ASP A 336 -21.81 14.35 16.43
CA ASP A 336 -20.53 13.63 16.60
C ASP A 336 -19.41 14.35 15.85
N THR A 337 -18.23 14.42 16.44
CA THR A 337 -17.05 15.03 15.79
C THR A 337 -16.06 13.96 15.37
N VAL A 338 -15.71 13.93 14.09
CA VAL A 338 -14.75 12.98 13.53
C VAL A 338 -13.51 13.71 13.05
N VAL A 339 -12.35 13.35 13.61
CA VAL A 339 -11.05 13.88 13.25
C VAL A 339 -10.30 12.87 12.38
N LEU A 340 -10.07 13.21 11.11
CA LEU A 340 -9.17 12.48 10.23
C LEU A 340 -7.74 12.95 10.49
N ALA A 341 -7.08 12.29 11.43
CA ALA A 341 -5.74 12.58 11.93
C ALA A 341 -4.64 11.91 11.06
N SER A 342 -4.80 11.93 9.73
CA SER A 342 -3.79 11.46 8.77
C SER A 342 -3.75 12.33 7.50
N SER A 343 -2.65 12.27 6.76
CA SER A 343 -2.59 12.76 5.37
C SER A 343 -3.38 11.83 4.47
N LEU A 344 -3.72 12.33 3.28
CA LEU A 344 -4.10 11.48 2.16
C LEU A 344 -2.83 10.85 1.61
N ILE A 345 -2.75 9.52 1.58
CA ILE A 345 -1.77 8.84 0.73
C ILE A 345 -2.22 9.07 -0.72
N PRO A 346 -1.32 9.50 -1.64
CA PRO A 346 -1.65 9.64 -3.05
C PRO A 346 -2.34 8.39 -3.61
N GLY A 347 -3.47 8.57 -4.29
CA GLY A 347 -4.31 7.48 -4.81
C GLY A 347 -5.54 7.16 -3.94
N ASN A 348 -5.52 7.50 -2.65
CA ASN A 348 -6.61 7.20 -1.71
C ASN A 348 -7.65 8.33 -1.55
N GLU A 349 -7.53 9.42 -2.32
CA GLU A 349 -8.36 10.62 -2.15
C GLU A 349 -9.85 10.30 -2.25
N ASN A 350 -10.26 9.56 -3.29
CA ASN A 350 -11.66 9.19 -3.50
C ASN A 350 -12.23 8.34 -2.36
N ALA A 351 -11.44 7.40 -1.84
CA ALA A 351 -11.84 6.54 -0.74
C ALA A 351 -12.08 7.36 0.55
N VAL A 352 -11.16 8.29 0.86
CA VAL A 352 -11.30 9.17 2.01
C VAL A 352 -12.49 10.13 1.85
N TYR A 353 -12.67 10.75 0.68
CA TYR A 353 -13.81 11.64 0.45
C TYR A 353 -15.15 10.91 0.53
N ARG A 354 -15.22 9.63 0.14
CA ARG A 354 -16.41 8.80 0.33
C ARG A 354 -16.74 8.62 1.81
N VAL A 355 -15.74 8.41 2.65
CA VAL A 355 -15.91 8.33 4.11
C VAL A 355 -16.35 9.67 4.68
N ILE A 356 -15.69 10.78 4.30
CA ILE A 356 -16.07 12.14 4.72
C ILE A 356 -17.54 12.42 4.38
N ASN A 357 -17.94 12.16 3.13
CA ASN A 357 -19.32 12.35 2.68
C ASN A 357 -20.30 11.45 3.41
N GLY A 358 -19.92 10.20 3.70
CA GLY A 358 -20.72 9.27 4.50
C GLY A 358 -20.94 9.78 5.92
N LEU A 359 -19.90 10.28 6.58
CA LEU A 359 -19.99 10.85 7.92
C LEU A 359 -20.83 12.13 7.95
N ALA A 360 -20.56 13.06 7.02
CA ALA A 360 -21.28 14.32 6.90
C ALA A 360 -22.78 14.11 6.60
N ARG A 361 -23.13 13.10 5.78
CA ARG A 361 -24.52 12.71 5.52
C ARG A 361 -25.30 12.40 6.79
N TRP A 362 -24.64 11.91 7.84
CA TRP A 362 -25.26 11.57 9.11
C TRP A 362 -25.20 12.70 10.15
N GLY A 363 -24.77 13.90 9.75
CA GLY A 363 -24.73 15.06 10.64
C GLY A 363 -23.48 15.14 11.52
N ALA A 364 -22.42 14.40 11.20
CA ALA A 364 -21.15 14.50 11.91
C ALA A 364 -20.33 15.73 11.47
N ASN A 365 -19.67 16.37 12.43
CA ASN A 365 -18.69 17.42 12.20
C ASN A 365 -17.35 16.76 11.79
N VAL A 366 -16.93 16.92 10.54
CA VAL A 366 -15.70 16.29 10.04
C VAL A 366 -14.54 17.27 10.00
N VAL A 367 -13.50 16.99 10.80
CA VAL A 367 -12.25 17.76 10.86
C VAL A 367 -11.16 17.00 10.10
N HIS A 368 -10.54 17.62 9.12
CA HIS A 368 -9.54 17.00 8.25
C HIS A 368 -8.49 18.01 7.78
N LYS A 369 -7.41 17.55 7.14
CA LYS A 369 -6.29 18.40 6.68
C LYS A 369 -6.73 19.62 5.84
N GLY A 370 -7.85 19.54 5.14
CA GLY A 370 -8.36 20.63 4.30
C GLY A 370 -8.99 21.79 5.08
N ASN A 371 -9.38 21.59 6.34
CA ASN A 371 -10.03 22.63 7.16
C ASN A 371 -9.33 22.90 8.50
N ALA A 372 -8.43 22.02 8.95
CA ALA A 372 -7.65 22.20 10.17
C ALA A 372 -6.28 21.49 10.08
N LEU A 373 -5.29 22.00 10.81
CA LEU A 373 -3.99 21.37 10.97
C LEU A 373 -4.08 20.20 11.97
N VAL A 374 -4.78 19.13 11.58
CA VAL A 374 -4.94 17.91 12.39
C VAL A 374 -3.96 16.79 12.01
N HIS A 375 -3.04 17.08 11.09
CA HIS A 375 -2.02 16.16 10.68
C HIS A 375 -0.80 16.90 10.12
N VAL A 376 0.39 16.40 10.44
CA VAL A 376 1.66 16.73 9.78
C VAL A 376 2.20 15.48 9.11
N SER A 377 2.82 15.64 7.94
CA SER A 377 3.35 14.50 7.20
C SER A 377 4.47 13.79 7.97
N GLY A 378 4.67 12.51 7.68
CA GLY A 378 5.83 11.74 8.09
C GLY A 378 7.07 11.97 7.21
N HIS A 379 6.91 12.60 6.04
CA HIS A 379 7.94 12.64 4.99
C HIS A 379 8.55 14.05 4.82
N ALA A 380 9.83 14.09 4.43
CA ALA A 380 10.61 15.29 4.24
C ALA A 380 10.10 16.10 3.04
N SER A 381 9.81 17.38 3.28
CA SER A 381 9.47 18.34 2.23
C SER A 381 10.72 18.73 1.41
N ALA A 382 10.55 19.40 0.27
CA ALA A 382 11.64 19.81 -0.61
C ALA A 382 12.75 20.60 0.11
N GLY A 383 12.39 21.50 1.02
CA GLY A 383 13.36 22.29 1.80
C GLY A 383 14.18 21.43 2.76
N GLU A 384 13.57 20.41 3.35
CA GLU A 384 14.27 19.40 4.15
C GLU A 384 15.21 18.57 3.27
N LEU A 385 14.73 18.03 2.14
CA LEU A 385 15.56 17.25 1.22
C LEU A 385 16.80 18.01 0.74
N LEU A 386 16.68 19.32 0.48
CA LEU A 386 17.83 20.17 0.12
C LEU A 386 18.91 20.20 1.21
N TYR A 387 18.55 20.18 2.50
CA TYR A 387 19.53 20.09 3.59
C TYR A 387 20.23 18.73 3.56
N CYS A 388 19.48 17.64 3.40
CA CYS A 388 20.05 16.29 3.31
C CYS A 388 21.07 16.18 2.17
N TYR A 389 20.72 16.65 0.96
CA TYR A 389 21.65 16.62 -0.17
C TYR A 389 22.92 17.44 0.09
N ASN A 390 22.80 18.63 0.67
CA ASN A 390 23.95 19.49 0.97
C ASN A 390 24.86 18.94 2.09
N ILE A 391 24.29 18.16 3.01
CA ILE A 391 25.03 17.47 4.07
C ILE A 391 25.73 16.21 3.54
N VAL A 392 24.99 15.36 2.81
CA VAL A 392 25.47 14.05 2.36
C VAL A 392 26.42 14.16 1.16
N LYS A 393 26.20 15.13 0.25
CA LYS A 393 26.97 15.34 -0.98
C LYS A 393 27.26 14.04 -1.77
N PRO A 394 26.20 13.29 -2.13
CA PRO A 394 26.38 11.95 -2.69
C PRO A 394 26.96 11.96 -4.10
N ARG A 395 27.67 10.89 -4.46
CA ARG A 395 28.24 10.71 -5.81
C ARG A 395 27.20 10.35 -6.86
N ASN A 396 26.19 9.59 -6.48
CA ASN A 396 25.04 9.22 -7.30
C ASN A 396 23.77 9.27 -6.43
N VAL A 397 22.63 9.49 -7.06
CA VAL A 397 21.32 9.53 -6.39
C VAL A 397 20.36 8.61 -7.12
N LEU A 398 19.58 7.84 -6.36
CA LEU A 398 18.42 7.10 -6.84
C LEU A 398 17.23 7.52 -5.97
N PRO A 399 16.33 8.38 -6.46
CA PRO A 399 15.09 8.69 -5.74
C PRO A 399 14.27 7.42 -5.56
N ILE A 400 13.74 7.22 -4.36
CA ILE A 400 12.88 6.08 -3.99
C ILE A 400 11.60 6.56 -3.32
N HIS A 401 10.66 5.65 -3.06
CA HIS A 401 9.42 5.90 -2.33
C HIS A 401 8.60 7.05 -2.94
N GLY A 402 7.91 6.78 -4.04
CA GLY A 402 7.03 7.75 -4.67
C GLY A 402 6.64 7.45 -6.11
N GLU A 403 5.49 7.99 -6.51
CA GLU A 403 5.10 8.12 -7.93
C GLU A 403 6.18 8.83 -8.78
N ILE A 404 6.13 8.62 -10.10
CA ILE A 404 7.08 9.20 -11.07
C ILE A 404 7.27 10.72 -10.88
N ARG A 405 6.20 11.48 -10.61
CA ARG A 405 6.29 12.93 -10.38
C ARG A 405 7.11 13.28 -9.13
N HIS A 406 6.93 12.53 -8.05
CA HIS A 406 7.66 12.72 -6.79
C HIS A 406 9.16 12.44 -6.99
N MET A 407 9.47 11.29 -7.60
CA MET A 407 10.86 10.90 -7.88
C MET A 407 11.55 11.88 -8.83
N ARG A 408 10.83 12.41 -9.83
CA ARG A 408 11.34 13.45 -10.73
C ARG A 408 11.61 14.76 -9.99
N ALA A 409 10.72 15.19 -9.10
CA ALA A 409 10.95 16.37 -8.27
C ALA A 409 12.18 16.21 -7.38
N ASN A 410 12.33 15.05 -6.75
CA ASN A 410 13.50 14.73 -5.92
C ASN A 410 14.80 14.72 -6.74
N ALA A 411 14.77 14.16 -7.96
CA ALA A 411 15.87 14.22 -8.91
C ALA A 411 16.27 15.66 -9.29
N GLU A 412 15.30 16.58 -9.44
CA GLU A 412 15.60 18.00 -9.66
C GLU A 412 16.25 18.65 -8.43
N LEU A 413 15.83 18.31 -7.21
CA LEU A 413 16.48 18.79 -5.99
C LEU A 413 17.94 18.32 -5.90
N ALA A 414 18.21 17.06 -6.24
CA ALA A 414 19.57 16.53 -6.34
C ALA A 414 20.43 17.32 -7.35
N ARG A 415 19.89 17.58 -8.55
CA ARG A 415 20.57 18.40 -9.57
C ARG A 415 20.84 19.82 -9.09
N ALA A 416 19.85 20.44 -8.44
CA ALA A 416 19.94 21.80 -7.93
C ALA A 416 21.01 21.98 -6.84
N THR A 417 21.32 20.91 -6.09
CA THR A 417 22.39 20.90 -5.07
C THR A 417 23.77 20.52 -5.64
N GLY A 418 23.87 20.27 -6.95
CA GLY A 418 25.14 20.05 -7.64
C GLY A 418 25.47 18.60 -7.98
N VAL A 419 24.56 17.65 -7.73
CA VAL A 419 24.74 16.28 -8.23
C VAL A 419 24.67 16.29 -9.76
N PRO A 420 25.69 15.81 -10.49
CA PRO A 420 25.68 15.85 -11.95
C PRO A 420 24.48 15.11 -12.54
N ALA A 421 23.93 15.61 -13.64
CA ALA A 421 22.73 15.00 -14.26
C ALA A 421 22.95 13.53 -14.66
N ASP A 422 24.17 13.17 -15.09
CA ASP A 422 24.54 11.79 -15.39
C ASP A 422 24.78 10.93 -14.14
N ARG A 423 24.51 11.45 -12.93
CA ARG A 423 24.64 10.76 -11.64
C ARG A 423 23.33 10.65 -10.89
N VAL A 424 22.25 11.20 -11.45
CA VAL A 424 20.89 11.02 -10.95
C VAL A 424 20.23 9.92 -11.77
N VAL A 425 20.02 8.76 -11.13
CA VAL A 425 19.44 7.57 -11.74
C VAL A 425 17.94 7.57 -11.45
N MET A 426 17.13 7.58 -12.50
CA MET A 426 15.70 7.34 -12.39
C MET A 426 15.45 5.86 -12.66
N ALA A 427 14.69 5.20 -11.80
CA ALA A 427 14.27 3.83 -11.95
C ALA A 427 12.79 3.67 -11.53
N GLU A 428 12.19 2.57 -11.96
CA GLU A 428 10.86 2.09 -11.59
C GLU A 428 11.04 0.63 -11.12
N ASP A 429 10.00 0.05 -10.53
CA ASP A 429 10.03 -1.34 -10.11
C ASP A 429 10.44 -2.29 -11.27
N GLY A 430 11.37 -3.20 -10.97
CA GLY A 430 11.99 -4.12 -11.92
C GLY A 430 13.16 -3.52 -12.73
N ILE A 431 13.41 -2.20 -12.72
CA ILE A 431 14.59 -1.62 -13.37
C ILE A 431 15.83 -1.87 -12.53
N VAL A 432 16.82 -2.53 -13.11
CA VAL A 432 18.05 -2.95 -12.43
C VAL A 432 19.12 -1.88 -12.57
N VAL A 433 19.72 -1.49 -11.44
CA VAL A 433 20.79 -0.49 -11.37
C VAL A 433 22.08 -1.12 -10.85
N ASP A 434 23.17 -0.99 -11.60
CA ASP A 434 24.50 -1.44 -11.16
C ASP A 434 25.33 -0.24 -10.69
N LEU A 435 25.89 -0.34 -9.48
CA LEU A 435 26.93 0.53 -8.95
C LEU A 435 28.29 -0.14 -9.16
N VAL A 436 29.07 0.38 -10.11
CA VAL A 436 30.39 -0.15 -10.46
C VAL A 436 31.41 0.98 -10.50
N LYS A 437 32.51 0.84 -9.73
CA LYS A 437 33.57 1.86 -9.64
C LYS A 437 33.02 3.26 -9.36
N GLY A 438 32.09 3.34 -8.41
CA GLY A 438 31.44 4.58 -7.98
C GLY A 438 30.49 5.20 -9.02
N ARG A 439 30.05 4.47 -10.05
CA ARG A 439 29.04 4.92 -11.03
C ARG A 439 27.79 4.05 -10.96
N ALA A 440 26.65 4.65 -10.65
CA ALA A 440 25.34 4.00 -10.72
C ALA A 440 24.75 4.17 -12.13
N ARG A 441 24.32 3.08 -12.77
CA ARG A 441 23.72 3.08 -14.11
C ARG A 441 22.64 2.01 -14.22
N VAL A 442 21.60 2.29 -14.97
CA VAL A 442 20.63 1.28 -15.40
C VAL A 442 21.38 0.20 -16.19
N ALA A 443 21.24 -1.05 -15.75
CA ALA A 443 21.92 -2.23 -16.29
C ALA A 443 20.98 -3.13 -17.10
N GLY A 444 19.66 -3.00 -16.89
CA GLY A 444 18.63 -3.78 -17.56
C GLY A 444 17.33 -3.73 -16.78
N LYS A 445 16.48 -4.72 -16.98
CA LYS A 445 15.24 -4.93 -16.21
C LYS A 445 14.98 -6.40 -15.92
N VAL A 446 14.21 -6.67 -14.89
CA VAL A 446 13.56 -7.96 -14.62
C VAL A 446 12.06 -7.82 -14.78
N ASP A 447 11.36 -8.95 -14.93
CA ASP A 447 9.91 -8.95 -14.84
C ASP A 447 9.51 -8.62 -13.39
N CYS A 448 8.62 -7.64 -13.24
CA CYS A 448 8.14 -7.16 -11.96
C CYS A 448 6.69 -6.72 -12.12
N GLY A 449 5.77 -7.57 -11.66
CA GLY A 449 4.33 -7.38 -11.77
C GLY A 449 3.66 -6.99 -10.45
N TYR A 450 2.33 -6.90 -10.49
CA TYR A 450 1.52 -6.82 -9.28
C TYR A 450 1.11 -8.24 -8.88
N VAL A 451 1.41 -8.62 -7.64
CA VAL A 451 0.93 -9.89 -7.08
C VAL A 451 -0.28 -9.60 -6.19
N PHE A 452 -1.47 -9.96 -6.67
CA PHE A 452 -2.73 -9.67 -5.98
C PHE A 452 -3.05 -10.69 -4.89
N VAL A 453 -3.55 -10.22 -3.75
CA VAL A 453 -4.09 -11.04 -2.66
C VAL A 453 -5.61 -10.84 -2.58
N ASP A 454 -6.37 -11.92 -2.53
CA ASP A 454 -7.83 -11.91 -2.31
C ASP A 454 -8.21 -13.08 -1.39
N GLY A 455 -8.60 -12.74 -0.17
CA GLY A 455 -8.89 -13.70 0.88
C GLY A 455 -7.67 -14.57 1.20
N SER A 456 -7.75 -15.85 0.84
CA SER A 456 -6.67 -16.82 1.02
C SER A 456 -5.83 -17.06 -0.24
N SER A 457 -6.23 -16.51 -1.37
CA SER A 457 -5.52 -16.64 -2.65
C SER A 457 -4.42 -15.58 -2.76
N VAL A 458 -3.25 -16.00 -3.26
CA VAL A 458 -2.10 -15.13 -3.50
C VAL A 458 -1.61 -15.42 -4.91
N GLY A 459 -1.65 -14.42 -5.79
CA GLY A 459 -1.15 -14.52 -7.16
C GLY A 459 -2.06 -15.24 -8.17
N ASP A 460 -3.17 -15.87 -7.76
CA ASP A 460 -4.08 -16.53 -8.71
C ASP A 460 -4.90 -15.52 -9.53
N ILE A 461 -5.11 -14.32 -9.00
CA ILE A 461 -5.81 -13.25 -9.69
C ILE A 461 -4.86 -12.60 -10.68
N THR A 462 -5.29 -12.57 -11.94
CA THR A 462 -4.57 -11.90 -13.00
C THR A 462 -5.22 -10.56 -13.35
N GLU A 463 -4.51 -9.72 -14.09
CA GLU A 463 -5.07 -8.54 -14.76
C GLU A 463 -6.32 -8.86 -15.61
N THR A 464 -6.35 -10.06 -16.22
CA THR A 464 -7.52 -10.54 -16.96
C THR A 464 -8.70 -10.79 -16.02
N SER A 465 -8.46 -11.42 -14.88
CA SER A 465 -9.48 -11.62 -13.84
C SER A 465 -10.05 -10.29 -13.33
N LEU A 466 -9.21 -9.28 -13.12
CA LEU A 466 -9.65 -7.93 -12.72
C LEU A 466 -10.42 -7.21 -13.83
N LYS A 467 -10.03 -7.39 -15.08
CA LYS A 467 -10.79 -6.90 -16.24
C LYS A 467 -12.18 -7.52 -16.26
N ASP A 468 -12.29 -8.83 -16.04
CA ASP A 468 -13.58 -9.53 -15.98
C ASP A 468 -14.44 -9.01 -14.82
N ARG A 469 -13.88 -8.81 -13.62
CA ARG A 469 -14.59 -8.21 -12.48
C ARG A 469 -15.11 -6.81 -12.78
N ARG A 470 -14.33 -5.97 -13.47
CA ARG A 470 -14.76 -4.63 -13.91
C ARG A 470 -15.91 -4.69 -14.90
N ILE A 471 -15.82 -5.54 -15.92
CA ILE A 471 -16.91 -5.75 -16.88
C ILE A 471 -18.18 -6.21 -16.15
N LEU A 472 -18.06 -7.14 -15.21
CA LEU A 472 -19.20 -7.60 -14.40
C LEU A 472 -19.80 -6.48 -13.53
N GLY A 473 -18.96 -5.64 -12.92
CA GLY A 473 -19.40 -4.55 -12.06
C GLY A 473 -20.03 -3.37 -12.82
N GLU A 474 -19.52 -3.03 -14.00
CA GLU A 474 -19.96 -1.87 -14.79
C GLU A 474 -21.06 -2.23 -15.80
N GLU A 475 -20.93 -3.38 -16.47
CA GLU A 475 -21.77 -3.76 -17.61
C GLU A 475 -22.73 -4.92 -17.30
N GLY A 476 -22.48 -5.65 -16.21
CA GLY A 476 -23.24 -6.84 -15.85
C GLY A 476 -22.90 -8.04 -16.74
N PHE A 477 -23.73 -9.09 -16.65
CA PHE A 477 -23.58 -10.28 -17.48
C PHE A 477 -24.90 -10.77 -18.05
N ILE A 478 -24.79 -11.50 -19.17
CA ILE A 478 -25.88 -12.18 -19.87
C ILE A 478 -25.44 -13.63 -20.13
N SER A 479 -26.18 -14.59 -19.58
CA SER A 479 -26.07 -16.01 -19.90
C SER A 479 -27.15 -16.40 -20.89
N VAL A 480 -26.78 -17.15 -21.93
CA VAL A 480 -27.72 -17.62 -22.96
C VAL A 480 -27.61 -19.12 -23.06
N ILE A 481 -28.66 -19.85 -22.70
CA ILE A 481 -28.68 -21.30 -22.68
C ILE A 481 -29.56 -21.79 -23.84
N VAL A 482 -29.00 -22.64 -24.69
CA VAL A 482 -29.71 -23.27 -25.81
C VAL A 482 -29.47 -24.78 -25.76
N VAL A 483 -30.53 -25.54 -25.97
CA VAL A 483 -30.48 -27.00 -26.09
C VAL A 483 -30.65 -27.37 -27.56
N ILE A 484 -29.73 -28.18 -28.08
CA ILE A 484 -29.73 -28.68 -29.45
C ILE A 484 -29.96 -30.19 -29.39
N ASP A 485 -30.93 -30.67 -30.17
CA ASP A 485 -31.18 -32.09 -30.34
C ASP A 485 -30.14 -32.67 -31.31
N SER A 486 -29.36 -33.63 -30.81
CA SER A 486 -28.23 -34.27 -31.49
C SER A 486 -28.64 -35.10 -32.72
N VAL A 487 -29.90 -35.53 -32.81
CA VAL A 487 -30.42 -36.37 -33.90
C VAL A 487 -30.98 -35.51 -35.03
N THR A 488 -31.71 -34.46 -34.68
CA THR A 488 -32.38 -33.58 -35.64
C THR A 488 -31.53 -32.40 -36.07
N GLY A 489 -30.47 -32.07 -35.30
CA GLY A 489 -29.62 -30.91 -35.55
C GLY A 489 -30.40 -29.60 -35.44
N LYS A 490 -31.38 -29.52 -34.52
CA LYS A 490 -32.23 -28.34 -34.32
C LYS A 490 -32.25 -27.90 -32.87
N VAL A 491 -32.55 -26.62 -32.66
CA VAL A 491 -32.81 -26.09 -31.33
C VAL A 491 -34.08 -26.74 -30.77
N SER A 492 -33.93 -27.53 -29.71
CA SER A 492 -35.00 -28.27 -29.05
C SER A 492 -35.48 -27.60 -27.75
N GLY A 493 -34.68 -26.70 -27.17
CA GLY A 493 -35.02 -25.92 -25.98
C GLY A 493 -34.24 -24.62 -25.88
N GLY A 494 -34.83 -23.59 -25.25
CA GLY A 494 -34.29 -22.23 -25.21
C GLY A 494 -34.53 -21.45 -26.52
N PRO A 495 -33.89 -20.27 -26.72
CA PRO A 495 -32.88 -19.64 -25.87
C PRO A 495 -33.46 -19.09 -24.55
N GLU A 496 -32.97 -19.62 -23.44
CA GLU A 496 -33.19 -19.06 -22.11
C GLU A 496 -32.10 -18.03 -21.82
N ILE A 497 -32.51 -16.80 -21.52
CA ILE A 497 -31.59 -15.69 -21.30
C ILE A 497 -31.73 -15.22 -19.87
N HIS A 498 -30.64 -15.28 -19.12
CA HIS A 498 -30.55 -14.77 -17.77
C HIS A 498 -29.57 -13.61 -17.73
N ALA A 499 -29.96 -12.50 -17.10
CA ALA A 499 -29.09 -11.35 -16.94
C ALA A 499 -29.05 -10.85 -15.51
N ARG A 500 -27.88 -10.34 -15.09
CA ARG A 500 -27.72 -9.62 -13.82
C ARG A 500 -26.89 -8.35 -14.09
N GLY A 501 -27.32 -7.23 -13.51
CA GLY A 501 -26.65 -5.93 -13.71
C GLY A 501 -26.83 -5.31 -15.10
N PHE A 502 -27.59 -5.95 -16.00
CA PHE A 502 -27.76 -5.51 -17.38
C PHE A 502 -29.17 -5.00 -17.72
N ALA A 503 -30.23 -5.77 -17.43
CA ALA A 503 -31.61 -5.43 -17.78
C ALA A 503 -32.52 -5.41 -16.55
N GLU A 504 -33.55 -4.54 -16.58
CA GLU A 504 -34.55 -4.41 -15.50
C GLU A 504 -35.62 -5.52 -15.54
N SER A 505 -35.80 -6.19 -16.68
CA SER A 505 -36.78 -7.26 -16.88
C SER A 505 -36.30 -8.29 -17.92
N ASP A 506 -36.69 -9.55 -17.73
CA ASP A 506 -36.41 -10.64 -18.67
C ASP A 506 -37.08 -10.42 -20.04
N ALA A 507 -38.18 -9.66 -20.10
CA ALA A 507 -38.89 -9.35 -21.35
C ALA A 507 -38.04 -8.51 -22.33
N THR A 508 -37.00 -7.82 -21.85
CA THR A 508 -36.08 -7.06 -22.71
C THR A 508 -35.42 -7.93 -23.77
N PHE A 509 -35.25 -9.24 -23.49
CA PHE A 509 -34.56 -10.15 -24.40
C PHE A 509 -35.46 -10.82 -25.44
N ASP A 510 -36.79 -10.67 -25.36
CA ASP A 510 -37.71 -11.31 -26.30
C ASP A 510 -37.47 -10.85 -27.74
N ALA A 511 -36.98 -9.62 -27.94
CA ALA A 511 -36.62 -9.08 -29.25
C ALA A 511 -35.39 -9.75 -29.89
N VAL A 512 -34.48 -10.35 -29.11
CA VAL A 512 -33.25 -10.97 -29.63
C VAL A 512 -33.36 -12.49 -29.76
N LYS A 513 -34.29 -13.14 -29.03
CA LYS A 513 -34.49 -14.60 -29.09
C LYS A 513 -34.66 -15.15 -30.52
N PRO A 514 -35.50 -14.56 -31.40
CA PRO A 514 -35.65 -15.06 -32.77
C PRO A 514 -34.36 -14.99 -33.58
N ALA A 515 -33.60 -13.89 -33.43
CA ALA A 515 -32.33 -13.71 -34.15
C ALA A 515 -31.26 -14.71 -33.72
N ILE A 516 -31.30 -15.20 -32.47
CA ILE A 516 -30.42 -16.25 -31.99
C ILE A 516 -30.78 -17.59 -32.65
N VAL A 517 -32.07 -17.95 -32.64
CA VAL A 517 -32.57 -19.18 -33.27
C VAL A 517 -32.24 -19.20 -34.76
N ASP A 518 -32.55 -18.11 -35.48
CA ASP A 518 -32.26 -17.99 -36.91
C ASP A 518 -30.76 -18.13 -37.25
N ALA A 519 -29.89 -17.64 -36.36
CA ALA A 519 -28.44 -17.73 -36.56
C ALA A 519 -27.91 -19.15 -36.30
N LEU A 520 -28.49 -19.87 -35.34
CA LEU A 520 -28.14 -21.25 -35.04
C LEU A 520 -28.68 -22.21 -36.11
N ASP A 521 -29.94 -22.06 -36.51
CA ASP A 521 -30.56 -22.90 -37.56
C ASP A 521 -29.80 -22.81 -38.89
N LYS A 522 -29.27 -21.63 -39.24
CA LYS A 522 -28.42 -21.46 -40.43
C LYS A 522 -27.10 -22.23 -40.32
N LEU A 523 -26.42 -22.14 -39.18
CA LEU A 523 -25.16 -22.85 -38.97
C LEU A 523 -25.36 -24.36 -38.97
N LEU A 524 -26.44 -24.83 -38.32
CA LEU A 524 -26.80 -26.25 -38.27
C LEU A 524 -27.20 -26.77 -39.66
N ALA A 525 -27.92 -25.98 -40.46
CA ALA A 525 -28.22 -26.31 -41.86
C ALA A 525 -26.96 -26.41 -42.74
N ASP A 526 -25.95 -25.59 -42.45
CA ASP A 526 -24.62 -25.64 -43.10
C ASP A 526 -23.71 -26.75 -42.53
N ARG A 527 -24.25 -27.64 -41.68
CA ARG A 527 -23.55 -28.76 -41.01
C ARG A 527 -22.40 -28.32 -40.09
N VAL A 528 -22.54 -27.16 -39.47
CA VAL A 528 -21.65 -26.72 -38.40
C VAL A 528 -22.22 -27.19 -37.07
N ASP A 529 -21.65 -28.25 -36.52
CA ASP A 529 -22.02 -28.87 -35.24
C ASP A 529 -21.01 -28.57 -34.10
N ASP A 530 -19.92 -27.85 -34.40
CA ASP A 530 -18.94 -27.44 -33.40
C ASP A 530 -19.55 -26.50 -32.36
N THR A 531 -19.65 -26.97 -31.12
CA THR A 531 -20.23 -26.25 -29.98
C THR A 531 -19.61 -24.86 -29.80
N HIS A 532 -18.30 -24.72 -30.00
CA HIS A 532 -17.61 -23.43 -29.86
C HIS A 532 -18.02 -22.42 -30.94
N GLN A 533 -18.20 -22.85 -32.20
CA GLN A 533 -18.72 -22.00 -33.27
C GLN A 533 -20.16 -21.54 -33.01
N LEU A 534 -21.02 -22.44 -32.53
CA LEU A 534 -22.39 -22.11 -32.16
C LEU A 534 -22.42 -21.07 -31.03
N GLN A 535 -21.61 -21.27 -29.98
CA GLN A 535 -21.41 -20.29 -28.90
C GLN A 535 -20.93 -18.93 -29.43
N GLN A 536 -19.95 -18.89 -30.33
CA GLN A 536 -19.47 -17.65 -30.94
C GLN A 536 -20.55 -16.93 -31.75
N SER A 537 -21.41 -17.67 -32.45
CA SER A 537 -22.55 -17.10 -33.19
C SER A 537 -23.53 -16.41 -32.24
N ILE A 538 -23.94 -17.10 -31.17
CA ILE A 538 -24.80 -16.55 -30.13
C ILE A 538 -24.18 -15.27 -29.55
N ARG A 539 -22.90 -15.32 -29.17
CA ARG A 539 -22.17 -14.16 -28.63
C ARG A 539 -22.17 -12.98 -29.59
N ARG A 540 -21.99 -13.20 -30.90
CA ARG A 540 -22.01 -12.13 -31.92
C ARG A 540 -23.40 -11.53 -32.10
N VAL A 541 -24.45 -12.36 -32.16
CA VAL A 541 -25.84 -11.89 -32.31
C VAL A 541 -26.24 -11.04 -31.11
N VAL A 542 -26.06 -11.58 -29.90
CA VAL A 542 -26.40 -10.89 -28.66
C VAL A 542 -25.52 -9.65 -28.46
N GLY A 543 -24.21 -9.76 -28.69
CA GLY A 543 -23.29 -8.63 -28.56
C GLY A 543 -23.63 -7.47 -29.50
N ARG A 544 -24.01 -7.76 -30.76
CA ARG A 544 -24.45 -6.73 -31.71
C ARG A 544 -25.77 -6.11 -31.29
N TRP A 545 -26.73 -6.91 -30.86
CA TRP A 545 -28.02 -6.40 -30.39
C TRP A 545 -27.85 -5.51 -29.15
N VAL A 546 -27.09 -5.95 -28.16
CA VAL A 546 -26.81 -5.16 -26.96
C VAL A 546 -26.07 -3.86 -27.30
N SER A 547 -25.04 -3.92 -28.14
CA SER A 547 -24.28 -2.74 -28.54
C SER A 547 -25.14 -1.73 -29.33
N ASN A 548 -26.06 -2.18 -30.17
CA ASN A 548 -26.88 -1.31 -31.00
C ASN A 548 -28.06 -0.72 -30.23
N THR A 549 -28.77 -1.56 -29.48
CA THR A 549 -30.01 -1.19 -28.79
C THR A 549 -29.73 -0.47 -27.47
N HIS A 550 -28.74 -0.95 -26.71
CA HIS A 550 -28.47 -0.49 -25.35
C HIS A 550 -27.13 0.26 -25.21
N ARG A 551 -26.28 0.25 -26.26
CA ARG A 551 -24.94 0.90 -26.26
C ARG A 551 -24.04 0.46 -25.09
N ARG A 552 -24.20 -0.79 -24.67
CA ARG A 552 -23.47 -1.42 -23.56
C ARG A 552 -22.63 -2.60 -24.03
N ARG A 553 -21.75 -3.10 -23.18
CA ARG A 553 -20.84 -4.23 -23.48
C ARG A 553 -20.75 -5.23 -22.32
N PRO A 554 -21.85 -5.89 -21.94
CA PRO A 554 -21.87 -6.89 -20.87
C PRO A 554 -21.02 -8.11 -21.23
N MET A 555 -20.64 -8.85 -20.20
CA MET A 555 -20.09 -10.18 -20.39
C MET A 555 -21.18 -11.13 -20.93
N ILE A 556 -20.92 -11.78 -22.06
CA ILE A 556 -21.87 -12.71 -22.69
C ILE A 556 -21.33 -14.14 -22.64
N ILE A 557 -22.04 -15.00 -21.91
CA ILE A 557 -21.71 -16.41 -21.70
C ILE A 557 -22.76 -17.28 -22.39
N PRO A 558 -22.52 -17.71 -23.64
CA PRO A 558 -23.37 -18.68 -24.31
C PRO A 558 -23.06 -20.10 -23.82
N VAL A 559 -24.10 -20.87 -23.53
CA VAL A 559 -24.04 -22.28 -23.16
C VAL A 559 -24.91 -23.06 -24.15
N VAL A 560 -24.29 -24.01 -24.83
CA VAL A 560 -24.96 -24.89 -25.78
C VAL A 560 -24.90 -26.29 -25.20
N ILE A 561 -26.07 -26.90 -25.02
CA ILE A 561 -26.22 -28.25 -24.46
C ILE A 561 -26.73 -29.16 -25.58
N GLU A 562 -26.04 -30.26 -25.82
CA GLU A 562 -26.53 -31.30 -26.72
C GLU A 562 -27.37 -32.31 -25.93
N ALA A 563 -28.56 -32.62 -26.46
CA ALA A 563 -29.52 -33.55 -25.87
C ALA A 563 -29.86 -34.71 -26.81
#